data_AF-A0A521E0C3-F1
#
_entry.id   AF-A0A521E0C3-F1
#
_cell.length_a   1.000
_cell.length_b   1.000
_cell.length_c   1.000
_cell.angle_alpha   90.00
_cell.angle_beta   90.00
_cell.angle_gamma   90.00
#
_symmetry.space_group_name_H-M   'P 1'
#
loop_
_entity.id
_entity.type
_entity.pdbx_description
1 polymer ?
#
loop_
_entity_poly.entity_id
_entity_poly.type
_entity_poly.pdbx_seq_one_letter_code
_entity_poly.pdbx_strand_id
1 'polypeptide(L)'
;MDGEPADRKQAAKLLALNLVPQAKVEVKAAATVLKAEAKALAKAEAKVTVKKPYSKSRPSYAKGQVDEVWESAKKDDGKVYDPNTKEELTWDKAIKPRPWDMGHLPGHEYRTLHEKYMSGKITKEEFLREYKNAKNYQPESKSANRSHKYEQK
;
A
#
# COMPACT_ATOMS: atom_id res chain seq x y z
N MET A 1 -80.69 24.68 -6.57
CA MET A 1 -79.27 24.98 -6.31
C MET A 1 -78.55 23.75 -6.81
N ASP A 2 -78.25 23.67 -8.11
CA ASP A 2 -77.82 22.40 -8.70
C ASP A 2 -76.63 22.69 -9.62
N GLY A 3 -75.48 22.85 -8.98
CA GLY A 3 -74.18 23.01 -9.63
C GLY A 3 -73.72 21.66 -10.19
N GLU A 4 -73.64 21.60 -11.51
CA GLU A 4 -73.28 20.45 -12.33
C GLU A 4 -71.91 19.85 -11.92
N PRO A 5 -71.79 18.52 -11.70
CA PRO A 5 -70.57 17.87 -11.18
C PRO A 5 -69.45 17.68 -12.23
N ALA A 6 -69.43 18.48 -13.31
CA ALA A 6 -68.55 18.31 -14.46
C ALA A 6 -67.09 18.72 -14.18
N ASP A 7 -66.86 19.61 -13.22
CA ASP A 7 -65.56 20.27 -13.05
C ASP A 7 -64.51 19.40 -12.30
N ARG A 8 -64.94 18.63 -11.29
CA ARG A 8 -64.02 17.80 -10.47
C ARG A 8 -63.37 16.66 -11.24
N LYS A 9 -64.08 16.07 -12.22
CA LYS A 9 -63.55 14.97 -13.06
C LYS A 9 -62.54 15.47 -14.09
N GLN A 10 -62.74 16.67 -14.64
CA GLN A 10 -61.76 17.29 -15.55
C GLN A 10 -60.52 17.77 -14.79
N ALA A 11 -60.69 18.37 -13.60
CA ALA A 11 -59.58 18.79 -12.75
C ALA A 11 -58.68 17.60 -12.34
N ALA A 12 -59.26 16.47 -11.93
CA ALA A 12 -58.50 15.27 -11.59
C ALA A 12 -57.75 14.68 -12.80
N LYS A 13 -58.36 14.73 -13.99
CA LYS A 13 -57.75 14.21 -15.23
C LYS A 13 -56.57 15.08 -15.70
N LEU A 14 -56.68 16.40 -15.57
CA LEU A 14 -55.58 17.34 -15.85
C LEU A 14 -54.42 17.19 -14.86
N LEU A 15 -54.71 16.99 -13.57
CA LEU A 15 -53.71 16.77 -12.54
C LEU A 15 -52.95 15.45 -12.75
N ALA A 16 -53.65 14.36 -13.07
CA ALA A 16 -53.06 13.06 -13.36
C ALA A 16 -52.21 13.07 -14.65
N LEU A 17 -52.63 13.82 -15.69
CA LEU A 17 -51.90 13.91 -16.95
C LEU A 17 -50.55 14.63 -16.80
N ASN A 18 -50.41 15.53 -15.83
CA ASN A 18 -49.13 16.19 -15.50
C ASN A 18 -48.29 15.44 -14.45
N LEU A 19 -48.90 14.68 -13.53
CA LEU A 19 -48.16 13.89 -12.52
C LEU A 19 -47.40 12.70 -13.12
N VAL A 20 -48.00 12.01 -14.10
CA VAL A 20 -47.40 10.82 -14.75
C VAL A 20 -46.09 11.14 -15.50
N PRO A 21 -45.99 12.21 -16.32
CA PRO A 21 -44.73 12.59 -16.95
C PRO A 21 -43.70 13.12 -15.95
N GLN A 22 -44.10 13.91 -14.93
CA GLN A 22 -43.19 14.40 -13.88
C GLN A 22 -42.49 13.25 -13.14
N ALA A 23 -43.26 12.25 -12.67
CA ALA A 23 -42.70 11.09 -11.99
C ALA A 23 -41.76 10.27 -12.90
N LYS A 24 -42.05 10.18 -14.20
CA LYS A 24 -41.20 9.47 -15.19
C LYS A 24 -39.88 10.20 -15.45
N VAL A 25 -39.87 11.53 -15.34
CA VAL A 25 -38.68 12.37 -15.47
C VAL A 25 -37.81 12.26 -14.21
N GLU A 26 -38.42 12.29 -13.02
CA GLU A 26 -37.69 12.13 -11.75
C GLU A 26 -37.04 10.74 -11.62
N VAL A 27 -37.73 9.66 -12.02
CA VAL A 27 -37.16 8.30 -11.98
C VAL A 27 -35.99 8.17 -12.98
N LYS A 28 -36.07 8.81 -14.15
CA LYS A 28 -34.94 8.86 -15.10
C LYS A 28 -33.78 9.67 -14.56
N ALA A 29 -34.04 10.80 -13.90
CA ALA A 29 -33.01 11.62 -13.28
C ALA A 29 -32.30 10.84 -12.16
N ALA A 30 -33.05 10.21 -11.25
CA ALA A 30 -32.50 9.39 -10.18
C ALA A 30 -31.66 8.21 -10.70
N ALA A 31 -32.14 7.50 -11.74
CA ALA A 31 -31.38 6.42 -12.36
C ALA A 31 -30.08 6.91 -13.02
N THR A 32 -30.08 8.14 -13.55
CA THR A 32 -28.89 8.73 -14.18
C THR A 32 -27.86 9.13 -13.13
N VAL A 33 -28.31 9.66 -11.98
CA VAL A 33 -27.44 10.01 -10.85
C VAL A 33 -26.82 8.75 -10.24
N LEU A 34 -27.61 7.71 -9.95
CA LEU A 34 -27.10 6.43 -9.43
C LEU A 34 -26.09 5.78 -10.39
N LYS A 35 -26.32 5.87 -11.70
CA LYS A 35 -25.39 5.36 -12.71
C LYS A 35 -24.13 6.23 -12.81
N ALA A 36 -24.21 7.53 -12.57
CA ALA A 36 -23.07 8.42 -12.53
C ALA A 36 -22.22 8.19 -11.26
N GLU A 37 -22.85 7.96 -10.10
CA GLU A 37 -22.18 7.65 -8.84
C GLU A 37 -21.51 6.28 -8.88
N ALA A 38 -22.19 5.24 -9.39
CA ALA A 38 -21.57 3.93 -9.61
C ALA A 38 -20.39 4.01 -10.60
N LYS A 39 -20.50 4.84 -11.64
CA LYS A 39 -19.41 5.07 -12.59
C LYS A 39 -18.29 5.91 -11.98
N ALA A 40 -18.57 6.81 -11.04
CA ALA A 40 -17.58 7.58 -10.31
C ALA A 40 -16.83 6.71 -9.29
N LEU A 41 -17.52 5.82 -8.57
CA LEU A 41 -16.92 4.80 -7.71
C LEU A 41 -16.06 3.82 -8.51
N ALA A 42 -16.58 3.25 -9.61
CA ALA A 42 -15.80 2.36 -10.47
C ALA A 42 -14.62 3.07 -11.15
N LYS A 43 -14.73 4.38 -11.44
CA LYS A 43 -13.64 5.18 -12.01
C LYS A 43 -12.66 5.67 -10.94
N ALA A 44 -13.06 5.77 -9.69
CA ALA A 44 -12.17 5.98 -8.54
C ALA A 44 -11.37 4.70 -8.26
N GLU A 45 -12.01 3.52 -8.32
CA GLU A 45 -11.36 2.22 -8.21
C GLU A 45 -10.44 1.93 -9.42
N ALA A 46 -10.85 2.27 -10.65
CA ALA A 46 -10.04 2.09 -11.84
C ALA A 46 -8.92 3.15 -12.02
N LYS A 47 -9.03 4.34 -11.39
CA LYS A 47 -7.93 5.33 -11.36
C LYS A 47 -6.78 4.93 -10.43
N VAL A 48 -6.91 3.86 -9.63
CA VAL A 48 -5.79 3.27 -8.88
C VAL A 48 -4.98 2.30 -9.76
N THR A 49 -4.62 2.75 -10.97
CA THR A 49 -3.50 2.16 -11.73
C THR A 49 -2.27 3.08 -11.69
N VAL A 50 -2.22 3.98 -10.72
CA VAL A 50 -0.94 4.55 -10.29
C VAL A 50 -0.15 3.41 -9.68
N LYS A 51 0.88 2.90 -10.40
CA LYS A 51 1.79 1.88 -9.88
C LYS A 51 2.25 2.33 -8.49
N LYS A 52 1.80 1.60 -7.46
CA LYS A 52 2.14 1.90 -6.07
C LYS A 52 3.67 2.02 -5.98
N PRO A 53 4.22 3.11 -5.39
CA PRO A 53 5.67 3.27 -5.28
C PRO A 53 6.27 2.01 -4.67
N TYR A 54 7.45 1.58 -5.14
CA TYR A 54 8.12 0.35 -4.66
C TYR A 54 7.37 -0.96 -4.92
N SER A 55 6.37 -0.97 -5.82
CA SER A 55 5.70 -2.22 -6.25
C SER A 55 6.64 -3.20 -6.96
N LYS A 56 7.65 -2.70 -7.69
CA LYS A 56 8.64 -3.50 -8.44
C LYS A 56 10.10 -3.19 -8.07
N SER A 57 10.32 -2.35 -7.06
CA SER A 57 11.65 -1.88 -6.67
C SER A 57 11.75 -1.71 -5.16
N ARG A 58 12.96 -1.83 -4.63
CA ARG A 58 13.24 -1.54 -3.21
C ARG A 58 13.56 -0.06 -3.01
N PRO A 59 13.23 0.52 -1.85
CA PRO A 59 13.75 1.81 -1.46
C PRO A 59 15.27 1.77 -1.30
N SER A 60 15.91 2.93 -1.45
CA SER A 60 17.28 3.12 -1.00
C SER A 60 17.33 3.19 0.53
N TYR A 61 18.42 2.70 1.11
CA TYR A 61 18.72 2.87 2.53
C TYR A 61 18.85 4.34 2.91
N ALA A 62 18.61 4.65 4.18
CA ALA A 62 18.89 5.97 4.74
C ALA A 62 20.40 6.24 4.76
N LYS A 63 20.75 7.52 4.76
CA LYS A 63 22.15 7.95 4.87
C LYS A 63 22.71 7.50 6.22
N GLY A 64 23.82 6.76 6.20
CA GLY A 64 24.46 6.22 7.41
C GLY A 64 23.83 4.95 7.97
N GLN A 65 22.73 4.44 7.39
CA GLN A 65 22.06 3.23 7.88
C GLN A 65 22.99 2.00 7.82
N VAL A 66 23.77 1.87 6.75
CA VAL A 66 24.73 0.76 6.59
C VAL A 66 25.82 0.84 7.66
N ASP A 67 26.32 2.05 7.93
CA ASP A 67 27.31 2.31 8.97
C ASP A 67 26.77 1.96 10.36
N GLU A 68 25.55 2.38 10.69
CA GLU A 68 24.91 2.08 11.97
C GLU A 68 24.70 0.57 12.18
N VAL A 69 24.30 -0.16 11.13
CA VAL A 69 24.15 -1.62 11.17
C VAL A 69 25.50 -2.30 11.41
N TRP A 70 26.56 -1.80 10.77
CA TRP A 70 27.89 -2.35 10.96
C TRP A 70 28.42 -2.09 12.38
N GLU A 71 28.34 -0.85 12.85
CA GLU A 71 28.84 -0.46 14.16
C GLU A 71 28.06 -1.15 15.29
N SER A 72 26.74 -1.31 15.14
CA SER A 72 25.92 -2.01 16.15
C SER A 72 26.15 -3.53 16.19
N ALA A 73 26.68 -4.12 15.12
CA ALA A 73 27.01 -5.54 15.05
C ALA A 73 28.43 -5.88 15.57
N LYS A 74 29.24 -4.87 15.91
CA LYS A 74 30.55 -5.09 16.51
C LYS A 74 30.40 -5.71 17.90
N LYS A 75 31.14 -6.80 18.13
CA LYS A 75 31.26 -7.41 19.46
C LYS A 75 32.35 -6.70 20.28
N ASP A 76 32.54 -7.15 21.51
CA ASP A 76 33.57 -6.64 22.43
C ASP A 76 34.99 -6.70 21.86
N ASP A 77 35.26 -7.64 20.94
CA ASP A 77 36.53 -7.75 20.19
C ASP A 77 36.69 -6.70 19.07
N GLY A 78 35.68 -5.85 18.84
CA GLY A 78 35.65 -4.87 17.75
C GLY A 78 35.35 -5.46 16.37
N LYS A 79 35.12 -6.78 16.29
CA LYS A 79 34.84 -7.52 15.06
C LYS A 79 33.35 -7.76 14.86
N VAL A 80 32.95 -7.90 13.60
CA VAL A 80 31.59 -8.21 13.16
C VAL A 80 31.55 -9.65 12.67
N TYR A 81 30.50 -10.37 13.01
CA TYR A 81 30.31 -11.77 12.62
C TYR A 81 28.94 -11.96 11.97
N ASP A 82 28.85 -12.85 10.99
CA ASP A 82 27.58 -13.33 10.47
C ASP A 82 26.85 -14.11 11.59
N PRO A 83 25.62 -13.74 11.94
CA PRO A 83 24.87 -14.39 13.02
C PRO A 83 24.45 -15.82 12.70
N ASN A 84 24.33 -16.18 11.42
CA ASN A 84 23.94 -17.52 10.98
C ASN A 84 25.15 -18.45 10.82
N THR A 85 26.24 -17.96 10.21
CA THR A 85 27.43 -18.78 9.90
C THR A 85 28.57 -18.64 10.89
N LYS A 86 28.54 -17.60 11.74
CA LYS A 86 29.63 -17.20 12.65
C LYS A 86 30.92 -16.80 11.93
N GLU A 87 30.83 -16.55 10.63
CA GLU A 87 31.96 -16.09 9.81
C GLU A 87 32.34 -14.65 10.19
N GLU A 88 33.63 -14.37 10.31
CA GLU A 88 34.12 -13.00 10.55
C GLU A 88 33.91 -12.17 9.29
N LEU A 89 33.19 -11.06 9.42
CA LEU A 89 32.95 -10.12 8.34
C LEU A 89 33.92 -8.94 8.47
N THR A 90 34.46 -8.51 7.33
CA THR A 90 35.28 -7.30 7.24
C THR A 90 34.57 -6.24 6.40
N TRP A 91 34.78 -4.96 6.71
CA TRP A 91 34.24 -3.88 5.90
C TRP A 91 35.20 -2.70 5.83
N ASP A 92 35.77 -2.54 4.65
CA ASP A 92 36.49 -1.33 4.28
C ASP A 92 35.56 -0.44 3.45
N LYS A 93 35.33 0.80 3.89
CA LYS A 93 34.49 1.78 3.19
C LYS A 93 35.10 2.22 1.84
N ALA A 94 36.41 2.05 1.66
CA ALA A 94 37.09 2.28 0.39
C ALA A 94 36.79 1.18 -0.64
N ILE A 95 36.50 -0.05 -0.19
CA ILE A 95 36.27 -1.20 -1.07
C ILE A 95 34.79 -1.30 -1.43
N LYS A 96 34.48 -1.12 -2.72
CA LYS A 96 33.15 -1.32 -3.29
C LYS A 96 33.18 -2.42 -4.37
N PRO A 97 32.20 -3.34 -4.38
CA PRO A 97 31.09 -3.47 -3.44
C PRO A 97 31.53 -4.07 -2.10
N ARG A 98 30.84 -3.69 -1.02
CA ARG A 98 30.95 -4.31 0.32
C ARG A 98 30.93 -5.85 0.25
N PRO A 99 31.73 -6.56 1.06
CA PRO A 99 31.83 -8.02 1.00
C PRO A 99 30.68 -8.75 1.70
N TRP A 100 29.87 -8.04 2.48
CA TRP A 100 28.68 -8.53 3.20
C TRP A 100 27.38 -7.90 2.65
N ASP A 101 26.23 -8.52 2.93
CA ASP A 101 24.89 -8.06 2.55
C ASP A 101 24.05 -7.67 3.79
N MET A 102 23.03 -6.81 3.60
CA MET A 102 22.19 -6.34 4.72
C MET A 102 21.07 -7.36 4.92
N GLY A 103 21.32 -8.34 5.78
CA GLY A 103 20.31 -9.31 6.18
C GLY A 103 19.23 -8.62 7.01
N HIS A 104 17.98 -9.05 6.86
CA HIS A 104 16.91 -8.61 7.77
C HIS A 104 16.89 -9.53 8.99
N LEU A 105 16.62 -8.95 10.15
CA LEU A 105 16.41 -9.74 11.36
C LEU A 105 15.13 -10.60 11.24
N PRO A 106 15.05 -11.74 11.94
CA PRO A 106 13.83 -12.52 12.03
C PRO A 106 12.64 -11.66 12.44
N GLY A 107 11.54 -11.73 11.68
CA GLY A 107 10.33 -10.92 11.90
C GLY A 107 10.32 -9.55 11.20
N HIS A 108 11.47 -9.08 10.70
CA HIS A 108 11.59 -7.82 9.93
C HIS A 108 11.85 -8.08 8.44
N GLU A 109 11.47 -9.25 7.94
CA GLU A 109 11.69 -9.65 6.56
C GLU A 109 11.07 -8.66 5.56
N TYR A 110 11.84 -8.35 4.52
CA TYR A 110 11.38 -7.44 3.46
C TYR A 110 10.07 -7.92 2.83
N ARG A 111 9.92 -9.23 2.63
CA ARG A 111 8.71 -9.82 2.01
C ARG A 111 7.46 -9.44 2.79
N THR A 112 7.47 -9.67 4.10
CA THR A 112 6.35 -9.40 5.01
C THR A 112 6.05 -7.91 5.08
N LEU A 113 7.08 -7.06 5.15
CA LEU A 113 6.93 -5.61 5.14
C LEU A 113 6.36 -5.09 3.80
N HIS A 114 6.87 -5.60 2.68
CA HIS A 114 6.42 -5.27 1.33
C HIS A 114 4.97 -5.70 1.10
N GLU A 115 4.60 -6.91 1.53
CA GLU A 115 3.23 -7.41 1.42
C GLU A 115 2.23 -6.56 2.22
N LYS A 116 2.56 -6.19 3.47
CA LYS A 116 1.74 -5.28 4.29
C LYS A 116 1.55 -3.93 3.58
N TYR A 117 2.60 -3.40 2.98
CA TYR A 117 2.52 -2.15 2.23
C TYR A 117 1.72 -2.29 0.93
N MET A 118 1.92 -3.35 0.15
CA MET A 118 1.18 -3.60 -1.09
C MET A 118 -0.32 -3.82 -0.82
N SER A 119 -0.67 -4.60 0.21
CA SER A 119 -2.04 -4.82 0.66
C SER A 119 -2.70 -3.58 1.31
N GLY A 120 -1.92 -2.53 1.60
CA GLY A 120 -2.44 -1.28 2.17
C GLY A 120 -2.67 -1.35 3.69
N LYS A 121 -2.17 -2.38 4.38
CA LYS A 121 -2.21 -2.49 5.85
C LYS A 121 -1.35 -1.43 6.54
N ILE A 122 -0.30 -0.95 5.87
CA ILE A 122 0.59 0.12 6.34
C ILE A 122 0.74 1.19 5.26
N THR A 123 1.04 2.43 5.67
CA THR A 123 1.28 3.53 4.72
C THR A 123 2.68 3.47 4.11
N LYS A 124 2.94 4.30 3.09
CA LYS A 124 4.27 4.41 2.47
C LYS A 124 5.29 4.94 3.48
N GLU A 125 4.89 5.86 4.34
CA GLU A 125 5.72 6.48 5.36
C GLU A 125 6.12 5.43 6.40
N GLU A 126 5.18 4.58 6.83
CA GLU A 126 5.47 3.48 7.74
C GLU A 126 6.37 2.42 7.09
N PHE A 127 6.11 2.07 5.84
CA PHE A 127 6.96 1.17 5.06
C PHE A 127 8.40 1.69 4.98
N LEU A 128 8.57 2.98 4.66
CA LEU A 128 9.90 3.60 4.58
C LEU A 128 10.55 3.73 5.95
N ARG A 129 9.79 4.03 7.01
CA ARG A 129 10.29 4.10 8.39
C ARG A 129 10.87 2.75 8.81
N GLU A 130 10.12 1.68 8.59
CA GLU A 130 10.53 0.33 8.96
C GLU A 130 11.71 -0.16 8.12
N TYR A 131 11.69 0.09 6.80
CA TYR A 131 12.79 -0.28 5.89
C TYR A 131 14.08 0.53 6.15
N LYS A 132 13.97 1.77 6.64
CA LYS A 132 15.12 2.63 6.93
C LYS A 132 15.63 2.51 8.36
N ASN A 133 14.98 1.71 9.19
CA ASN A 133 15.41 1.47 10.56
C ASN A 133 16.60 0.51 10.55
N ALA A 134 17.78 0.99 10.92
CA ALA A 134 19.00 0.18 11.01
C ALA A 134 18.83 -1.04 11.94
N LYS A 135 18.04 -0.90 13.01
CA LYS A 135 17.82 -1.97 14.00
C LYS A 135 17.10 -3.19 13.46
N ASN A 136 16.56 -3.13 12.25
CA ASN A 136 15.88 -4.24 11.59
C ASN A 136 16.82 -5.09 10.73
N TYR A 137 18.11 -4.75 10.72
CA TYR A 137 19.12 -5.36 9.86
C TYR A 137 20.30 -5.88 10.66
N GLN A 138 20.99 -6.83 10.06
CA GLN A 138 22.25 -7.37 10.56
C GLN A 138 23.22 -7.62 9.39
N PRO A 139 24.55 -7.54 9.61
CA PRO A 139 25.52 -7.95 8.61
C PRO A 139 25.49 -9.46 8.37
N GLU A 140 25.31 -9.86 7.12
CA GLU A 140 25.36 -11.28 6.73
C GLU A 140 26.32 -11.49 5.57
N SER A 141 26.95 -12.67 5.53
CA SER A 141 27.74 -13.10 4.39
C SER A 141 26.86 -13.17 3.14
N LYS A 142 27.44 -12.81 1.98
CA LYS A 142 26.72 -12.86 0.69
C LYS A 142 26.17 -14.25 0.40
N SER A 143 26.89 -15.31 0.80
CA SER A 143 26.48 -16.70 0.60
C SER A 143 25.24 -17.04 1.43
N ALA A 144 25.23 -16.70 2.72
CA ALA A 144 24.10 -16.95 3.61
C ALA A 144 22.86 -16.17 3.18
N ASN A 145 22.98 -14.86 2.98
CA ASN A 145 21.86 -13.99 2.64
C ASN A 145 21.23 -14.33 1.27
N ARG A 146 22.04 -14.61 0.24
CA ARG A 146 21.52 -14.92 -1.11
C ARG A 146 20.95 -16.31 -1.25
N SER A 147 21.22 -17.20 -0.30
CA SER A 147 20.71 -18.57 -0.34
C SER A 147 19.24 -18.67 0.10
N HIS A 148 18.67 -17.62 0.71
CA HIS A 148 17.33 -17.64 1.35
C HIS A 148 17.15 -18.78 2.38
N LYS A 149 18.25 -19.40 2.82
CA LYS A 149 18.23 -20.64 3.63
C LYS A 149 17.72 -20.40 5.06
N TYR A 150 17.85 -19.17 5.54
CA TYR A 150 17.49 -18.77 6.91
C TYR A 150 16.29 -17.80 6.96
N GLU A 151 15.67 -17.51 5.82
CA GLU A 151 14.39 -16.80 5.79
C GLU A 151 13.28 -17.78 6.23
N GLN A 152 12.45 -17.35 7.20
CA GLN A 152 11.35 -18.18 7.68
C GLN A 152 10.21 -18.11 6.66
N LYS A 153 9.66 -19.26 6.26
CA LYS A 153 8.72 -19.36 5.14
C LYS A 153 7.28 -19.06 5.54
#